data_AF-C9LFN6-F1
#
_entry.id   AF-C9LFN6-F1
#
_cell.length_a   1.000
_cell.length_b   1.000
_cell.length_c   1.000
_cell.angle_alpha   90.00
_cell.angle_beta   90.00
_cell.angle_gamma   90.00
#
_symmetry.space_group_name_H-M   'P 1'
#
loop_
_entity.id
_entity.type
_entity.pdbx_description
1 polymer ?
#
loop_
_entity_poly.entity_id
_entity_poly.type
_entity_poly.pdbx_seq_one_letter_code
_entity_poly.pdbx_strand_id
1 'polypeptide(L)'
;MKKGIFLAATLLTLLPGSVLAQANKPAEKNDTVKFTVIKEAPITSIKDQHRSGTCWDYSSLGFFESELLRQGKGTFDLCESFVAYHTYMDRAEKAIRMHGDVSFAQGGSFYDVLYCMKHYGICPQEAMPFPGSLYGDSLFNFNEFGKIMSSYVEGISKSDMKRLPPTWKKEFSSILANYFGELPATFQYKGKTYTPQSFQKSLGLDLDDYVSLASFSHHPFYSKFIIEVQDNWRWAESYNLPLNEFMDVMESAVRNGYAFAWGADVSEQGFSRNGLARVPAKSYKNDMSGSDAARWTGTNGKESGFSDSKDELTITQEMRQRAYDNWETTDDHGMVIYGLAKDPQGQEYFMVKNSWGEYGRYKGIFYASKPYVAYKTMNILINKKAIPANIRKKLGI
;
A
#
# COMPACT_ATOMS: atom_id res chain seq x y z
N MET A 1 76.75 -20.65 -21.31
CA MET A 1 77.41 -19.71 -22.24
C MET A 1 76.55 -19.52 -23.47
N LYS A 2 76.27 -18.26 -23.86
CA LYS A 2 75.75 -17.73 -25.15
C LYS A 2 74.29 -18.09 -25.53
N LYS A 3 73.36 -17.11 -25.52
CA LYS A 3 72.85 -16.27 -26.66
C LYS A 3 72.29 -17.16 -27.79
N GLY A 4 71.05 -17.13 -28.29
CA GLY A 4 69.96 -16.14 -28.33
C GLY A 4 69.36 -16.16 -29.77
N ILE A 5 68.10 -15.72 -29.95
CA ILE A 5 67.48 -15.13 -31.17
C ILE A 5 66.45 -15.96 -32.01
N PHE A 6 65.18 -15.49 -31.89
CA PHE A 6 64.11 -15.14 -32.86
C PHE A 6 63.55 -16.09 -33.98
N LEU A 7 62.22 -16.34 -33.86
CA LEU A 7 61.09 -15.91 -34.75
C LEU A 7 60.89 -16.46 -36.18
N ALA A 8 59.68 -16.97 -36.47
CA ALA A 8 58.82 -16.68 -37.65
C ALA A 8 57.61 -17.65 -37.66
N ALA A 9 56.38 -17.20 -37.38
CA ALA A 9 55.44 -16.46 -38.25
C ALA A 9 54.67 -17.36 -39.24
N THR A 10 53.48 -17.79 -38.81
CA THR A 10 52.42 -18.43 -39.59
C THR A 10 51.68 -17.35 -40.40
N LEU A 11 51.62 -17.51 -41.73
CA LEU A 11 50.74 -16.75 -42.61
C LEU A 11 49.85 -17.75 -43.36
N LEU A 12 48.55 -17.77 -43.06
CA LEU A 12 47.56 -18.21 -44.04
C LEU A 12 46.40 -17.20 -44.03
N THR A 13 46.35 -16.47 -45.13
CA THR A 13 45.35 -15.51 -45.58
C THR A 13 44.00 -16.17 -45.82
N LEU A 14 42.90 -15.60 -45.32
CA LEU A 14 41.55 -15.79 -45.87
C LEU A 14 40.61 -14.66 -45.42
N LEU A 15 40.24 -13.79 -46.35
CA LEU A 15 38.99 -13.02 -46.43
C LEU A 15 38.77 -12.74 -47.94
N PRO A 16 37.55 -12.49 -48.48
CA PRO A 16 36.32 -12.13 -47.76
C PRO A 16 35.04 -12.89 -48.23
N GLY A 17 34.09 -13.05 -47.33
CA GLY A 17 32.70 -13.45 -47.64
C GLY A 17 31.74 -12.69 -46.72
N SER A 18 31.28 -11.53 -47.19
CA SER A 18 30.30 -10.69 -46.53
C SER A 18 28.90 -11.31 -46.63
N VAL A 19 28.35 -11.74 -45.48
CA VAL A 19 26.91 -11.90 -45.30
C VAL A 19 26.53 -11.12 -44.04
N LEU A 20 25.69 -10.11 -44.26
CA LEU A 20 25.02 -9.31 -43.24
C LEU A 20 24.26 -10.23 -42.27
N ALA A 21 24.83 -10.45 -41.08
CA ALA A 21 24.06 -10.84 -39.92
C ALA A 21 23.50 -9.57 -39.27
N GLN A 22 22.48 -8.98 -39.89
CA GLN A 22 21.56 -8.14 -39.16
C GLN A 22 20.90 -9.06 -38.13
N ALA A 23 21.37 -9.00 -36.89
CA ALA A 23 20.73 -9.65 -35.77
C ALA A 23 19.32 -9.05 -35.68
N ASN A 24 18.34 -9.79 -36.20
CA ASN A 24 16.94 -9.63 -35.84
C ASN A 24 16.86 -9.83 -34.33
N LYS A 25 16.96 -8.73 -33.56
CA LYS A 25 16.38 -8.71 -32.22
C LYS A 25 14.93 -9.15 -32.41
N PRO A 26 14.46 -10.21 -31.73
CA PRO A 26 13.04 -10.50 -31.73
C PRO A 26 12.33 -9.22 -31.28
N ALA A 27 11.35 -8.77 -32.04
CA ALA A 27 10.47 -7.71 -31.57
C ALA A 27 9.94 -8.16 -30.20
N GLU A 28 10.17 -7.37 -29.15
CA GLU A 28 9.51 -7.58 -27.88
C GLU A 28 8.01 -7.64 -28.18
N LYS A 29 7.40 -8.80 -27.97
CA LYS A 29 5.94 -8.91 -28.01
C LYS A 29 5.44 -7.95 -26.94
N ASN A 30 4.79 -6.88 -27.37
CA ASN A 30 4.18 -5.93 -26.47
C ASN A 30 2.88 -6.55 -25.93
N ASP A 31 3.02 -7.57 -25.07
CA ASP A 31 1.94 -8.33 -24.42
C ASP A 31 1.29 -7.53 -23.27
N THR A 32 1.33 -6.20 -23.34
CA THR A 32 0.70 -5.30 -22.38
C THR A 32 -0.79 -5.22 -22.68
N VAL A 33 -1.63 -5.63 -21.73
CA VAL A 33 -3.09 -5.55 -21.87
C VAL A 33 -3.49 -4.08 -21.94
N LYS A 34 -4.20 -3.70 -23.01
CA LYS A 34 -4.72 -2.34 -23.18
C LYS A 34 -6.07 -2.21 -22.52
N PHE A 35 -6.11 -1.56 -21.37
CA PHE A 35 -7.35 -1.27 -20.66
C PHE A 35 -8.02 0.00 -21.22
N THR A 36 -9.35 -0.03 -21.29
CA THR A 36 -10.18 1.13 -21.61
C THR A 36 -10.86 1.60 -20.32
N VAL A 37 -10.56 2.82 -19.88
CA VAL A 37 -11.18 3.42 -18.70
C VAL A 37 -12.68 3.56 -18.91
N ILE A 38 -13.46 3.10 -17.94
CA ILE A 38 -14.93 3.26 -17.86
C ILE A 38 -15.25 4.52 -17.05
N LYS A 39 -14.63 4.64 -15.88
CA LYS A 39 -14.80 5.76 -14.96
C LYS A 39 -13.59 5.83 -14.03
N GLU A 40 -13.14 7.03 -13.71
CA GLU A 40 -12.11 7.24 -12.69
C GLU A 40 -12.36 8.53 -11.91
N ALA A 41 -11.99 8.51 -10.63
CA ALA A 41 -11.87 9.66 -9.76
C ALA A 41 -10.49 10.32 -9.97
N PRO A 42 -10.38 11.65 -9.80
CA PRO A 42 -9.10 12.32 -9.93
C PRO A 42 -8.13 11.86 -8.82
N ILE A 43 -6.88 11.58 -9.21
CA ILE A 43 -5.80 11.21 -8.28
C ILE A 43 -4.60 12.15 -8.44
N THR A 44 -3.82 12.27 -7.38
CA THR A 44 -2.48 12.88 -7.41
C THR A 44 -1.44 11.91 -8.00
N SER A 45 -0.22 12.40 -8.21
CA SER A 45 0.90 11.59 -8.71
C SER A 45 1.16 10.33 -7.89
N ILE A 46 1.76 9.33 -8.53
CA ILE A 46 2.26 8.13 -7.86
C ILE A 46 3.40 8.51 -6.92
N LYS A 47 3.36 7.97 -5.71
CA LYS A 47 4.41 8.12 -4.70
C LYS A 47 5.19 6.82 -4.56
N ASP A 48 6.33 6.89 -3.88
CA ASP A 48 7.22 5.74 -3.65
C ASP A 48 7.61 5.65 -2.18
N GLN A 49 6.97 4.73 -1.46
CA GLN A 49 7.30 4.40 -0.06
C GLN A 49 8.67 3.72 0.07
N HIS A 50 9.24 3.26 -1.05
CA HIS A 50 10.52 2.60 -1.15
C HIS A 50 10.67 1.45 -0.14
N ARG A 51 11.76 1.42 0.62
CA ARG A 51 12.09 0.33 1.54
C ARG A 51 11.51 0.61 2.94
N SER A 52 10.22 0.90 3.00
CA SER A 52 9.49 1.12 4.24
C SER A 52 8.10 0.47 4.23
N GLY A 53 7.64 -0.01 5.38
CA GLY A 53 6.30 -0.60 5.57
C GLY A 53 5.20 0.43 5.79
N THR A 54 5.18 1.52 5.01
CA THR A 54 4.31 2.69 5.22
C THR A 54 3.16 2.80 4.20
N CYS A 55 2.80 1.71 3.54
CA CYS A 55 1.74 1.71 2.51
C CYS A 55 0.39 2.21 3.04
N TRP A 56 0.05 1.90 4.29
CA TRP A 56 -1.14 2.38 5.00
C TRP A 56 -1.22 3.92 5.05
N ASP A 57 -0.07 4.59 5.13
CA ASP A 57 0.05 6.04 5.18
C ASP A 57 -0.11 6.65 3.78
N TYR A 58 0.75 6.24 2.84
CA TYR A 58 0.73 6.68 1.43
C TYR A 58 -0.63 6.46 0.76
N SER A 59 -1.28 5.32 1.03
CA SER A 59 -2.60 5.03 0.47
C SER A 59 -3.70 5.89 1.09
N SER A 60 -3.68 6.10 2.42
CA SER A 60 -4.67 6.95 3.08
C SER A 60 -4.53 8.41 2.67
N LEU A 61 -3.31 8.95 2.66
CA LEU A 61 -3.06 10.32 2.20
C LEU A 61 -3.38 10.46 0.72
N GLY A 62 -3.01 9.49 -0.13
CA GLY A 62 -3.40 9.46 -1.54
C GLY A 62 -4.92 9.42 -1.74
N PHE A 63 -5.66 8.75 -0.85
CA PHE A 63 -7.13 8.77 -0.83
C PHE A 63 -7.68 10.15 -0.41
N PHE A 64 -7.18 10.76 0.66
CA PHE A 64 -7.62 12.09 1.09
C PHE A 64 -7.27 13.17 0.06
N GLU A 65 -6.13 13.06 -0.62
CA GLU A 65 -5.78 13.91 -1.75
C GLU A 65 -6.77 13.78 -2.91
N SER A 66 -7.21 12.55 -3.22
CA SER A 66 -8.28 12.31 -4.20
C SER A 66 -9.61 12.94 -3.75
N GLU A 67 -9.96 12.86 -2.47
CA GLU A 67 -11.13 13.54 -1.90
C GLU A 67 -11.04 15.07 -2.02
N LEU A 68 -9.86 15.66 -1.78
CA LEU A 68 -9.61 17.09 -1.97
C LEU A 68 -9.78 17.51 -3.42
N LEU A 69 -9.28 16.73 -4.37
CA LEU A 69 -9.49 16.93 -5.80
C LEU A 69 -10.98 16.86 -6.15
N ARG A 70 -11.68 15.81 -5.69
CA ARG A 70 -13.12 15.61 -5.94
C ARG A 70 -13.97 16.76 -5.39
N GLN A 71 -13.59 17.32 -4.24
CA GLN A 71 -14.28 18.46 -3.62
C GLN A 71 -13.84 19.83 -4.17
N GLY A 72 -13.01 19.87 -5.20
CA GLY A 72 -12.55 21.11 -5.83
C GLY A 72 -11.62 21.96 -4.95
N LYS A 73 -10.97 21.34 -3.95
CA LYS A 73 -10.00 22.02 -3.06
C LYS A 73 -8.64 22.22 -3.71
N GLY A 74 -8.37 21.51 -4.81
CA GLY A 74 -7.13 21.57 -5.57
C GLY A 74 -6.16 20.44 -5.20
N THR A 75 -4.96 20.50 -5.76
CA THR A 75 -3.90 19.50 -5.54
C THR A 75 -3.14 19.79 -4.24
N PHE A 76 -2.99 18.76 -3.43
CA PHE A 76 -2.18 18.74 -2.22
C PHE A 76 -1.18 17.58 -2.29
N ASP A 77 -0.06 17.75 -1.59
CA ASP A 77 0.90 16.71 -1.30
C ASP A 77 1.03 16.66 0.22
N LEU A 78 0.37 15.70 0.86
CA LEU A 78 0.30 15.60 2.32
C LEU A 78 1.48 14.78 2.85
N CYS A 79 1.99 15.12 4.03
CA CYS A 79 3.25 14.56 4.50
C CYS A 79 3.10 13.23 5.26
N GLU A 80 3.56 12.13 4.65
CA GLU A 80 3.62 10.81 5.31
C GLU A 80 4.57 10.83 6.53
N SER A 81 5.72 11.52 6.46
CA SER A 81 6.66 11.61 7.60
C SER A 81 5.99 12.10 8.89
N PHE A 82 5.05 13.06 8.77
CA PHE A 82 4.31 13.60 9.90
C PHE A 82 3.40 12.55 10.54
N VAL A 83 2.70 11.79 9.70
CA VAL A 83 1.75 10.76 10.13
C VAL A 83 2.49 9.56 10.71
N ALA A 84 3.51 9.06 10.03
CA ALA A 84 4.36 7.98 10.51
C ALA A 84 5.00 8.31 11.87
N TYR A 85 5.52 9.53 12.06
CA TYR A 85 6.10 9.95 13.35
C TYR A 85 5.09 9.81 14.50
N HIS A 86 3.92 10.45 14.37
CA HIS A 86 2.90 10.42 15.42
C HIS A 86 2.38 9.01 15.67
N THR A 87 2.19 8.24 14.60
CA THR A 87 1.67 6.87 14.68
C THR A 87 2.65 5.93 15.37
N TYR A 88 3.95 6.01 15.07
CA TYR A 88 4.95 5.19 15.75
C TYR A 88 5.11 5.58 17.22
N MET A 89 5.03 6.86 17.57
CA MET A 89 5.02 7.27 18.99
C MET A 89 3.83 6.65 19.74
N ASP A 90 2.63 6.72 19.15
CA ASP A 90 1.43 6.15 19.77
C ASP A 90 1.47 4.61 19.84
N ARG A 91 1.97 3.95 18.78
CA ARG A 91 2.11 2.48 18.75
C ARG A 91 3.13 2.01 19.77
N ALA A 92 4.23 2.74 19.96
CA ALA A 92 5.21 2.46 21.01
C ALA A 92 4.57 2.59 22.40
N GLU A 93 3.80 3.65 22.62
CA GLU A 93 3.06 3.84 23.87
C GLU A 93 2.07 2.70 24.12
N LYS A 94 1.33 2.25 23.10
CA LYS A 94 0.42 1.12 23.21
C LYS A 94 1.15 -0.19 23.52
N ALA A 95 2.22 -0.50 22.79
CA ALA A 95 3.04 -1.70 23.00
C ALA A 95 3.60 -1.75 24.43
N ILE A 96 4.12 -0.64 24.93
CA ILE A 96 4.65 -0.52 26.30
C ILE A 96 3.52 -0.69 27.34
N ARG A 97 2.38 -0.05 27.15
CA ARG A 97 1.21 -0.18 28.06
C ARG A 97 0.64 -1.59 28.11
N MET A 98 0.71 -2.30 26.99
CA MET A 98 0.23 -3.67 26.85
C MET A 98 1.33 -4.70 27.09
N HIS A 99 2.46 -4.31 27.69
CA HIS A 99 3.56 -5.21 28.04
C HIS A 99 4.05 -6.09 26.87
N GLY A 100 4.02 -5.55 25.65
CA GLY A 100 4.47 -6.21 24.43
C GLY A 100 3.42 -7.06 23.71
N ASP A 101 2.19 -7.18 24.21
CA ASP A 101 1.12 -7.93 23.52
C ASP A 101 0.70 -7.25 22.22
N VAL A 102 0.67 -5.91 22.20
CA VAL A 102 0.58 -5.14 20.96
C VAL A 102 1.97 -5.12 20.32
N SER A 103 2.05 -5.66 19.09
CA SER A 103 3.28 -5.65 18.33
C SER A 103 3.71 -4.22 17.99
N PHE A 104 5.03 -4.00 17.98
CA PHE A 104 5.62 -2.77 17.45
C PHE A 104 6.33 -3.05 16.12
N ALA A 105 5.73 -2.57 15.03
CA ALA A 105 6.22 -2.74 13.67
C ALA A 105 5.92 -1.48 12.83
N GLN A 106 6.42 -1.46 11.59
CA GLN A 106 6.27 -0.34 10.66
C GLN A 106 4.86 -0.20 10.07
N GLY A 107 4.10 -1.29 10.06
CA GLY A 107 2.75 -1.31 9.52
C GLY A 107 1.77 -0.44 10.31
N GLY A 108 0.53 -0.39 9.83
CA GLY A 108 -0.51 0.48 10.34
C GLY A 108 -1.78 0.35 9.51
N SER A 109 -2.76 1.17 9.82
CA SER A 109 -4.11 1.09 9.27
C SER A 109 -4.57 2.43 8.70
N PHE A 110 -5.61 2.43 7.87
CA PHE A 110 -6.22 3.67 7.39
C PHE A 110 -6.74 4.55 8.54
N TYR A 111 -7.14 3.93 9.64
CA TYR A 111 -7.59 4.64 10.82
C TYR A 111 -6.46 5.40 11.52
N ASP A 112 -5.20 4.96 11.42
CA ASP A 112 -4.06 5.67 12.00
C ASP A 112 -3.90 7.06 11.37
N VAL A 113 -4.06 7.16 10.05
CA VAL A 113 -4.01 8.45 9.34
C VAL A 113 -5.20 9.32 9.71
N LEU A 114 -6.41 8.75 9.72
CA LEU A 114 -7.61 9.48 10.13
C LEU A 114 -7.50 10.00 11.57
N TYR A 115 -7.00 9.18 12.49
CA TYR A 115 -6.72 9.55 13.87
C TYR A 115 -5.67 10.66 13.94
N CYS A 116 -4.56 10.53 13.21
CA CYS A 116 -3.52 11.55 13.17
C CYS A 116 -4.08 12.89 12.70
N MET A 117 -4.83 12.92 11.60
CA MET A 117 -5.46 14.15 11.10
C MET A 117 -6.43 14.76 12.13
N LYS A 118 -7.21 13.95 12.87
CA LYS A 118 -8.13 14.45 13.90
C LYS A 118 -7.42 14.99 15.13
N HIS A 119 -6.39 14.31 15.62
CA HIS A 119 -5.77 14.58 16.92
C HIS A 119 -4.51 15.44 16.82
N TYR A 120 -3.70 15.24 15.78
CA TYR A 120 -2.41 15.87 15.56
C TYR A 120 -2.39 16.82 14.35
N GLY A 121 -3.44 16.83 13.53
CA GLY A 121 -3.49 17.65 12.32
C GLY A 121 -2.70 17.01 11.18
N ILE A 122 -2.28 17.82 10.22
CA ILE A 122 -1.44 17.38 9.10
C ILE A 122 -0.62 18.56 8.58
N CYS A 123 0.44 18.30 7.83
CA CYS A 123 1.21 19.33 7.14
C CYS A 123 1.43 18.95 5.66
N PRO A 124 1.75 19.91 4.78
CA PRO A 124 2.15 19.60 3.41
C PRO A 124 3.56 18.98 3.41
N GLN A 125 3.87 18.19 2.38
CA GLN A 125 5.13 17.45 2.28
C GLN A 125 6.37 18.35 2.43
N GLU A 126 6.34 19.59 1.94
CA GLU A 126 7.44 20.55 2.06
C GLU A 126 7.68 21.10 3.48
N ALA A 127 6.78 20.84 4.44
CA ALA A 127 6.93 21.30 5.82
C ALA A 127 7.85 20.42 6.66
N MET A 128 8.24 19.24 6.16
CA MET A 128 9.20 18.33 6.80
C MET A 128 10.32 17.95 5.81
N PRO A 129 11.47 17.47 6.31
CA PRO A 129 12.54 16.95 5.46
C PRO A 129 12.05 15.90 4.47
N PHE A 130 12.62 15.93 3.28
CA PHE A 130 12.28 14.97 2.23
C PHE A 130 12.61 13.53 2.69
N PRO A 131 11.76 12.52 2.40
CA PRO A 131 12.01 11.13 2.76
C PRO A 131 13.43 10.66 2.40
N GLY A 132 14.17 10.13 3.37
CA GLY A 132 15.55 9.64 3.18
C GLY A 132 16.67 10.68 3.42
N SER A 133 16.35 11.97 3.28
CA SER A 133 17.38 13.02 3.19
C SER A 133 18.25 13.19 4.44
N LEU A 134 17.72 12.90 5.64
CA LEU A 134 18.44 13.09 6.91
C LEU A 134 19.49 12.01 7.18
N TYR A 135 19.44 10.88 6.48
CA TYR A 135 20.36 9.75 6.65
C TYR A 135 21.03 9.33 5.33
N GLY A 136 21.02 10.22 4.34
CA GLY A 136 21.80 10.08 3.10
C GLY A 136 21.16 9.23 2.00
N ASP A 137 19.90 8.84 2.15
CA ASP A 137 19.15 8.08 1.14
C ASP A 137 18.27 9.00 0.28
N SER A 138 17.90 8.52 -0.92
CA SER A 138 17.04 9.25 -1.84
C SER A 138 15.55 9.10 -1.54
N LEU A 139 15.15 8.12 -0.73
CA LEU A 139 13.78 7.81 -0.32
C LEU A 139 13.83 7.09 1.04
N PHE A 140 12.68 6.76 1.63
CA PHE A 140 12.65 6.00 2.88
C PHE A 140 13.33 4.64 2.80
N ASN A 141 14.15 4.36 3.79
CA ASN A 141 14.79 3.06 3.97
C ASN A 141 14.81 2.68 5.45
N PHE A 142 13.84 1.85 5.84
CA PHE A 142 13.61 1.51 7.24
C PHE A 142 14.25 0.17 7.63
N ASN A 143 15.18 -0.35 6.83
CA ASN A 143 15.87 -1.60 7.14
C ASN A 143 16.69 -1.53 8.45
N GLU A 144 17.34 -0.39 8.68
CA GLU A 144 18.04 -0.10 9.94
C GLU A 144 17.07 0.53 10.95
N PHE A 145 16.40 1.61 10.54
CA PHE A 145 15.49 2.38 11.40
C PHE A 145 14.43 1.51 12.09
N GLY A 146 13.80 0.60 11.34
CA GLY A 146 12.79 -0.31 11.89
C GLY A 146 13.35 -1.19 13.00
N LYS A 147 14.58 -1.70 12.85
CA LYS A 147 15.23 -2.52 13.89
C LYS A 147 15.55 -1.69 15.13
N ILE A 148 16.01 -0.45 14.96
CA ILE A 148 16.29 0.47 16.06
C ILE A 148 15.01 0.75 16.85
N MET A 149 13.92 1.15 16.16
CA MET A 149 12.67 1.43 16.83
C MET A 149 12.10 0.20 17.55
N SER A 150 12.03 -0.95 16.87
CA SER A 150 11.51 -2.19 17.47
C SER A 150 12.35 -2.62 18.67
N SER A 151 13.68 -2.56 18.59
CA SER A 151 14.56 -2.95 19.70
C SER A 151 14.40 -2.02 20.90
N TYR A 152 14.26 -0.71 20.66
CA TYR A 152 14.02 0.27 21.73
C TYR A 152 12.70 0.00 22.45
N VAL A 153 11.62 -0.18 21.70
CA VAL A 153 10.28 -0.43 22.27
C VAL A 153 10.23 -1.78 22.98
N GLU A 154 10.75 -2.84 22.37
CA GLU A 154 10.77 -4.19 22.96
C GLU A 154 11.61 -4.24 24.24
N GLY A 155 12.76 -3.56 24.25
CA GLY A 155 13.63 -3.46 25.43
C GLY A 155 12.95 -2.79 26.63
N ILE A 156 11.88 -2.02 26.41
CA ILE A 156 11.05 -1.46 27.48
C ILE A 156 9.83 -2.35 27.75
N SER A 157 9.07 -2.69 26.71
CA SER A 157 7.76 -3.35 26.85
C SER A 157 7.84 -4.76 27.41
N LYS A 158 8.96 -5.47 27.16
CA LYS A 158 9.21 -6.84 27.66
C LYS A 158 10.23 -6.89 28.81
N SER A 159 10.55 -5.75 29.41
CA SER A 159 11.52 -5.69 30.51
C SER A 159 10.91 -6.09 31.85
N ASP A 160 11.76 -6.47 32.80
CA ASP A 160 11.39 -6.70 34.20
C ASP A 160 11.32 -5.40 35.04
N MET A 161 11.37 -4.23 34.40
CA MET A 161 11.38 -2.94 35.07
C MET A 161 10.11 -2.75 35.91
N LYS A 162 10.30 -2.33 37.17
CA LYS A 162 9.17 -2.05 38.08
C LYS A 162 8.50 -0.68 37.82
N ARG A 163 9.18 0.23 37.12
CA ARG A 163 8.71 1.57 36.78
C ARG A 163 9.28 1.99 35.43
N LEU A 164 8.46 2.65 34.62
CA LEU A 164 8.90 3.20 33.33
C LEU A 164 9.80 4.43 33.54
N PRO A 165 10.95 4.53 32.85
CA PRO A 165 11.77 5.72 32.87
C PRO A 165 11.00 6.93 32.32
N PRO A 166 10.91 8.08 33.01
CA PRO A 166 10.14 9.23 32.50
C PRO A 166 10.71 9.81 31.20
N THR A 167 11.96 9.47 30.85
CA THR A 167 12.65 9.94 29.65
C THR A 167 12.31 9.17 28.38
N TRP A 168 11.65 8.00 28.47
CA TRP A 168 11.54 7.09 27.32
C TRP A 168 10.85 7.72 26.10
N LYS A 169 9.82 8.55 26.33
CA LYS A 169 9.13 9.25 25.24
C LYS A 169 10.04 10.23 24.53
N LYS A 170 10.89 10.94 25.28
CA LYS A 170 11.84 11.91 24.72
C LYS A 170 12.93 11.21 23.92
N GLU A 171 13.47 10.12 24.46
CA GLU A 171 14.47 9.30 23.76
C GLU A 171 13.93 8.71 22.46
N PHE A 172 12.73 8.13 22.51
CA PHE A 172 12.08 7.59 21.31
C PHE A 172 11.74 8.70 20.29
N SER A 173 11.26 9.85 20.76
CA SER A 173 11.02 11.03 19.93
C SER A 173 12.29 11.51 19.22
N SER A 174 13.45 11.48 19.90
CA SER A 174 14.74 11.78 19.28
C SER A 174 15.15 10.74 18.22
N ILE A 175 14.87 9.45 18.45
CA ILE A 175 15.06 8.42 17.42
C ILE A 175 14.21 8.75 16.20
N LEU A 176 12.92 9.05 16.35
CA LEU A 176 12.04 9.40 15.24
C LEU A 176 12.49 10.68 14.52
N ALA A 177 12.89 11.72 15.26
CA ALA A 177 13.30 13.00 14.71
C ALA A 177 14.58 12.90 13.85
N ASN A 178 15.50 11.99 14.17
CA ASN A 178 16.69 11.76 13.36
C ASN A 178 16.37 11.18 11.96
N TYR A 179 15.22 10.52 11.79
CA TYR A 179 14.82 9.90 10.53
C TYR A 179 13.75 10.68 9.77
N PHE A 180 12.84 11.34 10.48
CA PHE A 180 11.74 12.10 9.87
C PHE A 180 11.94 13.61 9.91
N GLY A 181 12.78 14.11 10.82
CA GLY A 181 12.87 15.52 11.18
C GLY A 181 12.01 15.87 12.38
N GLU A 182 12.25 17.07 12.91
CA GLU A 182 11.43 17.63 13.99
C GLU A 182 10.01 17.95 13.50
N LEU A 183 9.00 17.66 14.32
CA LEU A 183 7.62 17.99 14.00
C LEU A 183 7.44 19.52 13.98
N PRO A 184 6.89 20.11 12.90
CA PRO A 184 6.75 21.54 12.81
C PRO A 184 5.60 22.05 13.70
N ALA A 185 5.92 22.92 14.65
CA ALA A 185 4.88 23.64 15.41
C ALA A 185 4.08 24.60 14.50
N THR A 186 4.78 25.24 13.56
CA THR A 186 4.22 26.10 12.52
C THR A 186 5.00 25.97 11.23
N PHE A 187 4.35 26.21 10.08
CA PHE A 187 4.98 26.23 8.76
C PHE A 187 4.29 27.25 7.84
N GLN A 188 4.97 27.66 6.76
CA GLN A 188 4.41 28.50 5.72
C GLN A 188 3.87 27.64 4.58
N TYR A 189 2.64 27.92 4.12
CA TYR A 189 2.06 27.29 2.94
C TYR A 189 1.28 28.32 2.13
N LYS A 190 1.63 28.49 0.85
CA LYS A 190 1.00 29.47 -0.08
C LYS A 190 0.84 30.87 0.54
N GLY A 191 1.89 31.37 1.19
CA GLY A 191 1.93 32.71 1.79
C GLY A 191 1.17 32.89 3.11
N LYS A 192 0.68 31.80 3.73
CA LYS A 192 0.01 31.83 5.04
C LYS A 192 0.73 30.91 6.03
N THR A 193 0.76 31.33 7.29
CA THR A 193 1.30 30.53 8.40
C THR A 193 0.22 29.62 8.95
N TYR A 194 0.55 28.35 9.14
CA TYR A 194 -0.33 27.36 9.73
C TYR A 194 0.37 26.60 10.85
N THR A 195 -0.39 26.20 11.86
CA THR A 195 -0.12 24.98 12.66
C THR A 195 -0.69 23.76 11.93
N PRO A 196 -0.25 22.52 12.24
CA PRO A 196 -0.83 21.31 11.63
C PRO A 196 -2.36 21.22 11.73
N GLN A 197 -2.94 21.61 12.87
CA GLN A 197 -4.39 21.60 13.10
C GLN A 197 -5.11 22.66 12.26
N SER A 198 -4.54 23.86 12.16
CA SER A 198 -5.13 24.90 11.33
C SER A 198 -5.06 24.55 9.84
N PHE A 199 -3.99 23.86 9.41
CA PHE A 199 -3.85 23.37 8.05
C PHE A 199 -4.86 22.26 7.77
N GLN A 200 -4.98 21.27 8.65
CA GLN A 200 -6.01 20.22 8.54
C GLN A 200 -7.42 20.83 8.42
N LYS A 201 -7.77 21.80 9.27
CA LYS A 201 -9.06 22.50 9.18
C LYS A 201 -9.24 23.22 7.84
N SER A 202 -8.16 23.80 7.30
CA SER A 202 -8.18 24.51 6.02
C SER A 202 -8.44 23.59 4.81
N LEU A 203 -8.15 22.29 4.93
CA LEU A 203 -8.49 21.29 3.91
C LEU A 203 -10.01 21.18 3.70
N GLY A 204 -10.80 21.47 4.74
CA GLY A 204 -12.26 21.45 4.69
C GLY A 204 -12.85 20.04 4.53
N LEU A 205 -12.08 19.00 4.84
CA LEU A 205 -12.57 17.63 4.94
C LEU A 205 -13.27 17.45 6.30
N ASP A 206 -14.51 16.97 6.28
CA ASP A 206 -15.17 16.47 7.47
C ASP A 206 -14.65 15.06 7.76
N LEU A 207 -13.75 14.92 8.73
CA LEU A 207 -13.14 13.64 9.05
C LEU A 207 -14.12 12.64 9.68
N ASP A 208 -15.33 13.06 10.06
CA ASP A 208 -16.40 12.15 10.50
C ASP A 208 -17.22 11.59 9.33
N ASP A 209 -17.01 12.07 8.10
CA ASP A 209 -17.63 11.52 6.89
C ASP A 209 -16.96 10.22 6.40
N TYR A 210 -15.89 9.75 7.04
CA TYR A 210 -15.13 8.57 6.59
C TYR A 210 -15.33 7.38 7.53
N VAL A 211 -15.62 6.21 6.96
CA VAL A 211 -15.88 4.96 7.71
C VAL A 211 -15.12 3.80 7.11
N SER A 212 -14.72 2.86 7.98
CA SER A 212 -14.15 1.57 7.56
C SER A 212 -15.28 0.58 7.30
N LEU A 213 -15.22 -0.13 6.18
CA LEU A 213 -16.13 -1.24 5.84
C LEU A 213 -15.34 -2.52 5.64
N ALA A 214 -15.91 -3.65 6.05
CA ALA A 214 -15.36 -4.99 5.86
C ALA A 214 -16.49 -6.01 5.61
N SER A 215 -16.12 -7.26 5.34
CA SER A 215 -17.07 -8.34 5.05
C SER A 215 -16.58 -9.68 5.55
N PHE A 216 -17.08 -10.10 6.71
CA PHE A 216 -16.76 -11.37 7.35
C PHE A 216 -17.98 -11.98 8.05
N SER A 217 -18.02 -13.31 8.17
CA SER A 217 -19.17 -14.03 8.76
C SER A 217 -18.95 -14.52 10.20
N HIS A 218 -17.77 -14.30 10.79
CA HIS A 218 -17.51 -14.59 12.21
C HIS A 218 -18.04 -13.49 13.17
N HIS A 219 -18.47 -12.34 12.63
CA HIS A 219 -19.26 -11.33 13.32
C HIS A 219 -20.59 -11.10 12.59
N PRO A 220 -21.66 -10.67 13.28
CA PRO A 220 -22.93 -10.35 12.62
C PRO A 220 -22.77 -9.32 11.49
N PHE A 221 -23.56 -9.45 10.42
CA PHE A 221 -23.66 -8.40 9.42
C PHE A 221 -24.42 -7.19 9.96
N TYR A 222 -24.12 -6.02 9.41
CA TYR A 222 -24.69 -4.73 9.78
C TYR A 222 -24.37 -4.25 11.21
N SER A 223 -23.46 -4.94 11.90
CA SER A 223 -22.84 -4.45 13.13
C SER A 223 -21.45 -3.87 12.85
N LYS A 224 -20.89 -3.23 13.87
CA LYS A 224 -19.48 -2.91 13.91
C LYS A 224 -18.69 -4.01 14.61
N PHE A 225 -17.45 -4.19 14.21
CA PHE A 225 -16.49 -5.09 14.86
C PHE A 225 -15.07 -4.59 14.64
N ILE A 226 -14.12 -5.13 15.39
CA ILE A 226 -12.69 -4.86 15.24
C ILE A 226 -12.13 -5.97 14.36
N ILE A 227 -11.52 -5.63 13.22
CA ILE A 227 -10.79 -6.62 12.42
C ILE A 227 -9.54 -7.02 13.22
N GLU A 228 -9.42 -8.31 13.52
CA GLU A 228 -8.40 -8.87 14.41
C GLU A 228 -7.06 -9.07 13.70
N VAL A 229 -6.41 -7.96 13.37
CA VAL A 229 -5.08 -7.93 12.73
C VAL A 229 -4.12 -7.06 13.53
N GLN A 230 -2.82 -7.38 13.45
CA GLN A 230 -1.79 -6.75 14.29
C GLN A 230 -1.68 -5.24 14.08
N ASP A 231 -1.88 -4.77 12.85
CA ASP A 231 -1.78 -3.36 12.50
C ASP A 231 -3.02 -2.56 12.91
N ASN A 232 -4.13 -3.22 13.27
CA ASN A 232 -5.29 -2.59 13.92
C ASN A 232 -5.12 -2.50 15.45
N TRP A 233 -3.93 -2.10 15.90
CA TRP A 233 -3.59 -1.99 17.33
C TRP A 233 -4.33 -0.87 18.08
N ARG A 234 -4.95 0.06 17.34
CA ARG A 234 -5.91 1.05 17.88
C ARG A 234 -7.30 0.46 18.11
N TRP A 235 -7.55 -0.77 17.66
CA TRP A 235 -8.85 -1.45 17.75
C TRP A 235 -9.97 -0.63 17.11
N ALA A 236 -9.69 -0.12 15.91
CA ALA A 236 -10.65 0.63 15.14
C ALA A 236 -11.77 -0.29 14.65
N GLU A 237 -13.00 0.22 14.72
CA GLU A 237 -14.19 -0.50 14.27
C GLU A 237 -14.37 -0.39 12.75
N SER A 238 -14.83 -1.47 12.13
CA SER A 238 -15.34 -1.51 10.76
C SER A 238 -16.81 -1.93 10.76
N TYR A 239 -17.63 -1.34 9.89
CA TYR A 239 -18.97 -1.84 9.63
C TYR A 239 -18.89 -3.11 8.78
N ASN A 240 -19.62 -4.15 9.17
CA ASN A 240 -19.62 -5.43 8.50
C ASN A 240 -20.78 -5.53 7.49
N LEU A 241 -20.50 -5.97 6.26
CA LEU A 241 -21.49 -6.16 5.20
C LEU A 241 -21.41 -7.57 4.61
N PRO A 242 -22.54 -8.13 4.13
CA PRO A 242 -22.50 -9.29 3.24
C PRO A 242 -21.66 -9.00 2.00
N LEU A 243 -20.90 -9.99 1.49
CA LEU A 243 -19.92 -9.80 0.42
C LEU A 243 -20.50 -9.13 -0.84
N ASN A 244 -21.73 -9.49 -1.23
CA ASN A 244 -22.39 -8.88 -2.39
C ASN A 244 -22.64 -7.38 -2.20
N GLU A 245 -23.08 -6.96 -1.02
CA GLU A 245 -23.30 -5.54 -0.70
C GLU A 245 -21.97 -4.80 -0.52
N PHE A 246 -20.95 -5.47 0.03
CA PHE A 246 -19.60 -4.91 0.12
C PHE A 246 -19.01 -4.62 -1.27
N MET A 247 -19.16 -5.54 -2.22
CA MET A 247 -18.75 -5.34 -3.62
C MET A 247 -19.58 -4.26 -4.31
N ASP A 248 -20.90 -4.21 -4.07
CA ASP A 248 -21.78 -3.18 -4.62
C ASP A 248 -21.37 -1.77 -4.13
N VAL A 249 -20.99 -1.61 -2.86
CA VAL A 249 -20.45 -0.35 -2.34
C VAL A 249 -19.20 0.07 -3.11
N MET A 250 -18.22 -0.82 -3.25
CA MET A 250 -16.96 -0.51 -3.93
C MET A 250 -17.18 -0.14 -5.40
N GLU A 251 -18.00 -0.90 -6.12
CA GLU A 251 -18.32 -0.63 -7.52
C GLU A 251 -19.14 0.66 -7.70
N SER A 252 -20.16 0.86 -6.88
CA SER A 252 -20.99 2.07 -6.91
C SER A 252 -20.17 3.32 -6.58
N ALA A 253 -19.20 3.25 -5.66
CA ALA A 253 -18.35 4.37 -5.30
C ALA A 253 -17.56 4.90 -6.52
N VAL A 254 -16.82 4.02 -7.20
CA VAL A 254 -16.02 4.41 -8.37
C VAL A 254 -16.89 4.84 -9.54
N ARG A 255 -18.04 4.19 -9.79
CA ARG A 255 -18.99 4.61 -10.83
C ARG A 255 -19.52 6.03 -10.57
N ASN A 256 -19.66 6.40 -9.30
CA ASN A 256 -20.08 7.74 -8.87
C ASN A 256 -18.92 8.73 -8.67
N GLY A 257 -17.70 8.38 -9.10
CA GLY A 257 -16.54 9.27 -9.07
C GLY A 257 -15.88 9.44 -7.69
N TYR A 258 -16.09 8.50 -6.77
CA TYR A 258 -15.36 8.42 -5.51
C TYR A 258 -14.20 7.42 -5.63
N ALA A 259 -13.04 7.80 -5.11
CA ALA A 259 -11.99 6.85 -4.76
C ALA A 259 -12.23 6.32 -3.33
N PHE A 260 -11.50 5.29 -2.93
CA PHE A 260 -11.45 4.80 -1.54
C PHE A 260 -10.09 4.15 -1.25
N ALA A 261 -9.65 4.21 0.01
CA ALA A 261 -8.48 3.45 0.44
C ALA A 261 -8.85 1.97 0.53
N TRP A 262 -7.99 1.10 0.00
CA TRP A 262 -8.23 -0.32 -0.19
C TRP A 262 -7.13 -1.14 0.45
N GLY A 263 -7.47 -1.89 1.50
CA GLY A 263 -6.56 -2.79 2.20
C GLY A 263 -6.78 -4.19 1.69
N ALA A 264 -5.73 -4.86 1.23
CA ALA A 264 -5.83 -6.21 0.69
C ALA A 264 -4.57 -7.04 0.93
N ASP A 265 -4.76 -8.36 0.93
CA ASP A 265 -3.66 -9.30 0.80
C ASP A 265 -3.11 -9.25 -0.62
N VAL A 266 -1.80 -9.00 -0.78
CA VAL A 266 -1.12 -8.97 -2.09
C VAL A 266 -0.06 -10.07 -2.23
N SER A 267 0.00 -10.99 -1.27
CA SER A 267 0.94 -12.13 -1.21
C SER A 267 0.51 -13.32 -2.09
N GLU A 268 -0.26 -13.02 -3.13
CA GLU A 268 -0.86 -14.00 -4.03
C GLU A 268 -0.06 -14.14 -5.32
N GLN A 269 0.03 -15.37 -5.86
CA GLN A 269 0.56 -15.58 -7.22
C GLN A 269 -0.21 -14.76 -8.27
N GLY A 270 -1.48 -14.50 -7.98
CA GLY A 270 -2.37 -13.69 -8.78
C GLY A 270 -2.03 -12.20 -8.83
N PHE A 271 -1.26 -11.68 -7.86
CA PHE A 271 -0.82 -10.29 -7.80
C PHE A 271 0.55 -10.14 -8.47
N SER A 272 0.54 -9.84 -9.77
CA SER A 272 1.75 -9.80 -10.58
C SER A 272 2.37 -8.41 -10.61
N ARG A 273 3.72 -8.35 -10.61
CA ARG A 273 4.51 -7.13 -10.87
C ARG A 273 4.24 -6.50 -12.25
N ASN A 274 3.54 -7.21 -13.14
CA ASN A 274 3.04 -6.67 -14.40
C ASN A 274 1.81 -5.75 -14.24
N GLY A 275 1.32 -5.52 -13.02
CA GLY A 275 0.22 -4.59 -12.73
C GLY A 275 -1.16 -5.21 -12.86
N LEU A 276 -1.28 -6.53 -12.67
CA LEU A 276 -2.54 -7.27 -12.71
C LEU A 276 -2.72 -8.04 -11.40
N ALA A 277 -3.95 -8.02 -10.86
CA ALA A 277 -4.35 -8.85 -9.73
C ALA A 277 -5.57 -9.70 -10.12
N ARG A 278 -5.43 -11.03 -10.11
CA ARG A 278 -6.47 -12.00 -10.55
C ARG A 278 -6.50 -13.23 -9.65
N VAL A 279 -7.59 -14.00 -9.66
CA VAL A 279 -7.73 -15.28 -8.94
C VAL A 279 -8.05 -16.40 -9.94
N PRO A 280 -7.04 -17.02 -10.57
CA PRO A 280 -7.27 -18.06 -11.57
C PRO A 280 -8.05 -19.26 -11.02
N ALA A 281 -8.99 -19.79 -11.81
CA ALA A 281 -9.81 -20.94 -11.40
C ALA A 281 -9.02 -22.26 -11.29
N LYS A 282 -7.93 -22.37 -12.05
CA LYS A 282 -6.98 -23.49 -11.96
C LYS A 282 -5.73 -23.02 -11.24
N SER A 283 -5.53 -23.48 -10.00
CA SER A 283 -4.29 -23.24 -9.29
C SER A 283 -3.16 -24.03 -9.95
N TYR A 284 -2.14 -23.34 -10.44
CA TYR A 284 -0.86 -24.00 -10.68
C TYR A 284 -0.25 -24.29 -9.31
N LYS A 285 -0.29 -25.57 -8.91
CA LYS A 285 0.41 -26.08 -7.73
C LYS A 285 1.92 -25.93 -7.94
N ASN A 286 2.49 -24.79 -7.59
CA ASN A 286 3.90 -24.64 -7.30
C ASN A 286 4.01 -23.93 -5.96
N ASP A 287 3.93 -24.72 -4.90
CA ASP A 287 4.32 -24.31 -3.56
C ASP A 287 5.81 -23.93 -3.59
N MET A 288 6.10 -22.69 -3.20
CA MET A 288 7.45 -22.11 -3.13
C MET A 288 7.71 -21.49 -1.76
N SER A 289 7.01 -21.95 -0.73
CA SER A 289 7.25 -21.52 0.64
C SER A 289 8.72 -21.80 1.05
N GLY A 290 9.47 -20.75 1.44
CA GLY A 290 10.72 -20.89 2.21
C GLY A 290 12.07 -20.50 1.57
N SER A 291 12.16 -19.86 0.39
CA SER A 291 13.47 -19.39 -0.14
C SER A 291 13.72 -17.89 0.10
N ASP A 292 14.98 -17.49 0.34
CA ASP A 292 15.39 -16.08 0.53
C ASP A 292 15.07 -15.15 -0.66
N ALA A 293 14.77 -15.70 -1.85
CA ALA A 293 14.22 -14.94 -2.97
C ALA A 293 12.77 -14.48 -2.71
N ALA A 294 11.95 -15.22 -1.96
CA ALA A 294 10.60 -14.78 -1.54
C ALA A 294 10.65 -13.58 -0.59
N ARG A 295 11.79 -13.36 0.08
CA ARG A 295 12.00 -12.27 1.04
C ARG A 295 12.35 -10.93 0.39
N TRP A 296 12.76 -10.91 -0.89
CA TRP A 296 13.13 -9.68 -1.61
C TRP A 296 12.60 -9.55 -3.04
N THR A 297 12.26 -10.63 -3.75
CA THR A 297 11.72 -10.57 -5.13
C THR A 297 10.28 -11.07 -5.25
N GLY A 298 9.87 -12.00 -4.40
CA GLY A 298 8.50 -12.53 -4.33
C GLY A 298 8.08 -13.50 -5.45
N THR A 299 8.93 -13.85 -6.42
CA THR A 299 8.59 -14.89 -7.41
C THR A 299 9.83 -15.63 -7.93
N ASN A 300 9.91 -16.94 -7.64
CA ASN A 300 10.72 -17.92 -8.38
C ASN A 300 9.83 -18.91 -9.18
N GLY A 301 8.56 -18.57 -9.40
CA GLY A 301 7.73 -19.24 -10.39
C GLY A 301 7.91 -18.55 -11.74
N LYS A 302 8.20 -19.30 -12.81
CA LYS A 302 7.97 -18.80 -14.17
C LYS A 302 6.56 -18.21 -14.20
N GLU A 303 6.43 -16.93 -14.57
CA GLU A 303 5.14 -16.29 -14.81
C GLU A 303 4.39 -17.13 -15.86
N SER A 304 3.46 -17.98 -15.43
CA SER A 304 2.52 -18.60 -16.35
C SER A 304 1.58 -17.48 -16.77
N GLY A 305 1.73 -17.01 -18.02
CA GLY A 305 0.84 -16.02 -18.59
C GLY A 305 -0.61 -16.42 -18.34
N PHE A 306 -1.38 -15.52 -17.72
CA PHE A 306 -2.81 -15.68 -17.51
C PHE A 306 -3.46 -15.87 -18.90
N SER A 307 -3.79 -17.10 -19.26
CA SER A 307 -4.13 -17.44 -20.66
C SER A 307 -5.53 -16.98 -21.07
N ASP A 308 -6.40 -16.66 -20.11
CA ASP A 308 -7.73 -16.12 -20.37
C ASP A 308 -8.19 -15.24 -19.19
N SER A 309 -8.76 -14.06 -19.47
CA SER A 309 -9.34 -13.17 -18.44
C SER A 309 -10.67 -13.69 -17.88
N LYS A 310 -11.26 -14.74 -18.47
CA LYS A 310 -12.54 -15.32 -18.04
C LYS A 310 -12.42 -16.55 -17.12
N ASP A 311 -11.22 -17.06 -16.87
CA ASP A 311 -11.00 -18.27 -16.06
C ASP A 311 -10.63 -17.89 -14.61
N GLU A 312 -11.51 -17.15 -13.92
CA GLU A 312 -11.33 -16.76 -12.51
C GLU A 312 -12.36 -17.42 -11.58
N LEU A 313 -12.00 -17.60 -10.31
CA LEU A 313 -12.91 -18.17 -9.31
C LEU A 313 -14.13 -17.28 -9.08
N THR A 314 -15.30 -17.91 -8.92
CA THR A 314 -16.46 -17.25 -8.32
C THR A 314 -16.33 -17.30 -6.81
N ILE A 315 -16.20 -16.13 -6.18
CA ILE A 315 -15.89 -16.03 -4.75
C ILE A 315 -17.18 -16.02 -3.92
N THR A 316 -17.28 -16.93 -2.95
CA THR A 316 -18.39 -16.96 -1.98
C THR A 316 -17.96 -16.36 -0.64
N GLN A 317 -18.94 -16.03 0.21
CA GLN A 317 -18.68 -15.54 1.57
C GLN A 317 -17.88 -16.56 2.39
N GLU A 318 -18.19 -17.85 2.25
CA GLU A 318 -17.55 -18.94 2.98
C GLU A 318 -16.10 -19.15 2.52
N MET A 319 -15.84 -19.03 1.22
CA MET A 319 -14.47 -19.07 0.69
C MET A 319 -13.63 -17.94 1.28
N ARG A 320 -14.15 -16.72 1.23
CA ARG A 320 -13.51 -15.53 1.80
C ARG A 320 -13.24 -15.69 3.29
N GLN A 321 -14.23 -16.13 4.07
CA GLN A 321 -14.06 -16.34 5.50
C GLN A 321 -12.98 -17.38 5.81
N ARG A 322 -12.99 -18.52 5.09
CA ARG A 322 -12.00 -19.58 5.29
C ARG A 322 -10.58 -19.08 5.05
N ALA A 323 -10.37 -18.25 4.03
CA ALA A 323 -9.05 -17.71 3.69
C ALA A 323 -8.49 -16.80 4.79
N TYR A 324 -9.35 -16.02 5.45
CA TYR A 324 -8.95 -15.26 6.64
C TYR A 324 -8.63 -16.18 7.83
N ASP A 325 -9.52 -17.14 8.12
CA ASP A 325 -9.38 -18.05 9.26
C ASP A 325 -8.14 -18.96 9.18
N ASN A 326 -7.69 -19.30 7.95
CA ASN A 326 -6.57 -20.19 7.71
C ASN A 326 -5.27 -19.49 7.29
N TRP A 327 -5.23 -18.15 7.36
CA TRP A 327 -4.07 -17.30 7.05
C TRP A 327 -3.65 -17.27 5.57
N GLU A 328 -4.50 -17.70 4.64
CA GLU A 328 -4.33 -17.44 3.20
C GLU A 328 -4.70 -16.00 2.81
N THR A 329 -5.34 -15.25 3.71
CA THR A 329 -5.64 -13.82 3.52
C THR A 329 -5.37 -13.10 4.82
N THR A 330 -4.34 -12.27 4.79
CA THR A 330 -3.81 -11.53 5.92
C THR A 330 -3.75 -10.04 5.59
N ASP A 331 -3.52 -9.21 6.61
CA ASP A 331 -3.38 -7.76 6.43
C ASP A 331 -1.97 -7.45 5.91
N ASP A 332 -1.87 -7.13 4.61
CA ASP A 332 -0.59 -7.09 3.90
C ASP A 332 -0.29 -5.69 3.32
N HIS A 333 -1.23 -5.07 2.61
CA HIS A 333 -0.92 -3.85 1.86
C HIS A 333 -2.10 -2.89 1.64
N GLY A 334 -1.83 -1.59 1.85
CA GLY A 334 -2.78 -0.49 1.59
C GLY A 334 -2.53 0.19 0.23
N MET A 335 -3.59 0.39 -0.55
CA MET A 335 -3.58 1.05 -1.87
C MET A 335 -4.83 1.95 -2.02
N VAL A 336 -5.00 2.60 -3.19
CA VAL A 336 -6.23 3.38 -3.49
C VAL A 336 -6.91 2.83 -4.72
N ILE A 337 -8.16 2.38 -4.59
CA ILE A 337 -9.01 2.14 -5.76
C ILE A 337 -9.64 3.46 -6.18
N TYR A 338 -9.46 3.84 -7.44
CA TYR A 338 -9.91 5.12 -7.96
C TYR A 338 -10.74 5.02 -9.23
N GLY A 339 -10.91 3.84 -9.83
CA GLY A 339 -11.66 3.73 -11.07
C GLY A 339 -12.03 2.31 -11.48
N LEU A 340 -12.68 2.22 -12.63
CA LEU A 340 -12.99 1.01 -13.36
C LEU A 340 -12.45 1.12 -14.78
N ALA A 341 -11.87 0.03 -15.27
CA ALA A 341 -11.53 -0.13 -16.66
C ALA A 341 -11.99 -1.51 -17.16
N LYS A 342 -12.01 -1.69 -18.47
CA LYS A 342 -12.25 -2.99 -19.11
C LYS A 342 -11.08 -3.39 -19.99
N ASP A 343 -10.79 -4.69 -20.03
CA ASP A 343 -9.85 -5.26 -20.98
C ASP A 343 -10.48 -5.37 -22.40
N PRO A 344 -9.71 -5.77 -23.43
CA PRO A 344 -10.24 -5.97 -24.79
C PRO A 344 -11.33 -7.05 -24.90
N GLN A 345 -11.45 -7.95 -23.91
CA GLN A 345 -12.45 -9.00 -23.84
C GLN A 345 -13.74 -8.54 -23.15
N GLY A 346 -13.76 -7.30 -22.64
CA GLY A 346 -14.89 -6.68 -21.95
C GLY A 346 -14.97 -6.98 -20.45
N GLN A 347 -13.98 -7.68 -19.88
CA GLN A 347 -13.92 -7.95 -18.44
C GLN A 347 -13.56 -6.66 -17.70
N GLU A 348 -14.34 -6.32 -16.68
CA GLU A 348 -14.09 -5.13 -15.84
C GLU A 348 -13.07 -5.42 -14.72
N TYR A 349 -12.25 -4.42 -14.44
CA TYR A 349 -11.20 -4.37 -13.42
C TYR A 349 -11.31 -3.06 -12.65
N PHE A 350 -11.03 -3.11 -11.35
CA PHE A 350 -10.75 -1.91 -10.56
C PHE A 350 -9.37 -1.37 -10.92
N MET A 351 -9.27 -0.05 -11.06
CA MET A 351 -8.03 0.69 -11.24
C MET A 351 -7.48 1.07 -9.87
N VAL A 352 -6.23 0.69 -9.61
CA VAL A 352 -5.58 0.79 -8.31
C VAL A 352 -4.33 1.64 -8.43
N LYS A 353 -4.25 2.70 -7.62
CA LYS A 353 -3.04 3.51 -7.41
C LYS A 353 -2.20 2.84 -6.33
N ASN A 354 -1.00 2.40 -6.68
CA ASN A 354 -0.02 1.85 -5.74
C ASN A 354 1.00 2.93 -5.29
N SER A 355 1.87 2.59 -4.34
CA SER A 355 2.85 3.48 -3.70
C SER A 355 4.29 2.96 -3.82
N TRP A 356 4.64 2.22 -4.88
CA TRP A 356 6.00 1.72 -5.12
C TRP A 356 6.68 2.45 -6.31
N GLY A 357 6.32 3.71 -6.53
CA GLY A 357 6.80 4.52 -7.65
C GLY A 357 6.16 4.15 -9.00
N GLU A 358 6.59 4.83 -10.07
CA GLU A 358 6.09 4.61 -11.43
C GLU A 358 6.64 3.33 -12.10
N TYR A 359 6.77 2.25 -11.34
CA TYR A 359 7.31 0.98 -11.84
C TYR A 359 6.29 0.19 -12.68
N GLY A 360 6.80 -0.77 -13.45
CA GLY A 360 5.97 -1.71 -14.19
C GLY A 360 5.29 -1.11 -15.43
N ARG A 361 4.46 -1.94 -16.09
CA ARG A 361 3.89 -1.63 -17.42
C ARG A 361 2.91 -0.47 -17.41
N TYR A 362 2.27 -0.22 -16.27
CA TYR A 362 1.26 0.82 -16.10
C TYR A 362 1.70 1.93 -15.13
N LYS A 363 3.01 2.15 -14.99
CA LYS A 363 3.59 3.28 -14.23
C LYS A 363 3.03 3.41 -12.82
N GLY A 364 3.08 2.34 -12.02
CA GLY A 364 2.58 2.31 -10.65
C GLY A 364 1.06 2.07 -10.50
N ILE A 365 0.32 1.93 -11.61
CA ILE A 365 -1.08 1.53 -11.61
C ILE A 365 -1.24 0.01 -11.71
N PHE A 366 -2.23 -0.50 -11.00
CA PHE A 366 -2.65 -1.90 -11.00
C PHE A 366 -4.09 -2.04 -11.49
N TYR A 367 -4.40 -3.17 -12.10
CA TYR A 367 -5.76 -3.55 -12.49
C TYR A 367 -6.15 -4.83 -11.75
N ALA A 368 -7.06 -4.70 -10.79
CA ALA A 368 -7.53 -5.81 -9.96
C ALA A 368 -8.89 -6.32 -10.45
N SER A 369 -9.00 -7.62 -10.69
CA SER A 369 -10.26 -8.22 -11.11
C SER A 369 -11.30 -8.15 -9.99
N LYS A 370 -12.60 -8.15 -10.34
CA LYS A 370 -13.66 -8.19 -9.34
C LYS A 370 -13.55 -9.43 -8.42
N PRO A 371 -13.24 -10.65 -8.92
CA PRO A 371 -12.95 -11.80 -8.06
C PRO A 371 -11.80 -11.56 -7.09
N TYR A 372 -10.69 -10.96 -7.52
CA TYR A 372 -9.56 -10.67 -6.65
C TYR A 372 -9.94 -9.71 -5.52
N VAL A 373 -10.63 -8.61 -5.86
CA VAL A 373 -11.11 -7.65 -4.85
C VAL A 373 -12.12 -8.32 -3.90
N ALA A 374 -13.04 -9.14 -4.39
CA ALA A 374 -13.98 -9.86 -3.54
C ALA A 374 -13.29 -10.83 -2.57
N TYR A 375 -12.21 -11.47 -3.00
CA TYR A 375 -11.53 -12.49 -2.21
C TYR A 375 -10.54 -11.91 -1.22
N LYS A 376 -9.69 -10.96 -1.66
CA LYS A 376 -8.46 -10.55 -0.96
C LYS A 376 -8.53 -9.20 -0.26
N THR A 377 -9.60 -8.43 -0.44
CA THR A 377 -9.82 -7.21 0.37
C THR A 377 -9.92 -7.58 1.84
N MET A 378 -9.31 -6.81 2.74
CA MET A 378 -9.47 -6.92 4.19
C MET A 378 -10.49 -5.88 4.68
N ASN A 379 -10.25 -4.61 4.33
CA ASN A 379 -11.17 -3.49 4.57
C ASN A 379 -11.02 -2.39 3.51
N ILE A 380 -11.93 -1.42 3.55
CA ILE A 380 -11.79 -0.15 2.84
C ILE A 380 -12.07 1.02 3.77
N LEU A 381 -11.43 2.16 3.54
CA LEU A 381 -11.83 3.46 4.10
C LEU A 381 -12.54 4.27 3.02
N ILE A 382 -13.77 4.67 3.28
CA ILE A 382 -14.63 5.29 2.28
C ILE A 382 -15.44 6.47 2.85
N ASN A 383 -15.74 7.46 2.01
CA ASN A 383 -16.69 8.52 2.34
C ASN A 383 -18.11 7.94 2.43
N LYS A 384 -18.85 8.21 3.52
CA LYS A 384 -20.25 7.77 3.73
C LYS A 384 -21.15 8.10 2.53
N LYS A 385 -20.93 9.24 1.87
CA LYS A 385 -21.73 9.69 0.72
C LYS A 385 -21.57 8.78 -0.51
N ALA A 386 -20.47 8.02 -0.60
CA ALA A 386 -20.24 7.05 -1.68
C ALA A 386 -21.01 5.72 -1.50
N ILE A 387 -21.47 5.42 -0.28
CA ILE A 387 -22.21 4.20 0.05
C ILE A 387 -23.65 4.31 -0.48
N PRO A 388 -24.22 3.32 -1.20
CA PRO A 388 -25.62 3.35 -1.63
C PRO A 388 -26.60 3.62 -0.47
N ALA A 389 -27.64 4.42 -0.72
CA ALA A 389 -28.54 4.91 0.34
C ALA A 389 -29.28 3.79 1.09
N ASN A 390 -29.64 2.72 0.39
CA ASN A 390 -30.22 1.50 0.98
C ASN A 390 -29.24 0.80 1.94
N ILE A 391 -27.96 0.75 1.61
CA ILE A 391 -26.92 0.14 2.46
C ILE A 391 -26.62 1.05 3.66
N ARG A 392 -26.49 2.37 3.46
CA ARG A 392 -26.35 3.33 4.56
C ARG A 392 -27.45 3.17 5.62
N LYS A 393 -28.71 3.04 5.17
CA LYS A 393 -29.85 2.82 6.07
C LYS A 393 -29.70 1.55 6.90
N LYS A 394 -29.17 0.45 6.33
CA LYS A 394 -28.92 -0.81 7.06
C LYS A 394 -27.79 -0.66 8.08
N LEU A 395 -26.77 0.14 7.77
CA LEU A 395 -25.65 0.43 8.66
C LEU A 395 -25.94 1.49 9.73
N GLY A 396 -27.06 2.20 9.62
CA GLY A 396 -27.42 3.28 10.55
C GLY A 396 -26.55 4.55 10.41
N ILE A 397 -26.07 4.84 9.20
CA ILE A 397 -25.20 6.00 8.88
C ILE A 397 -25.85 7.02 7.97
#